data_AF-A0A1B6ESM5-F1
#
_entry.id   AF-A0A1B6ESM5-F1
#
_cell.length_a   1.000
_cell.length_b   1.000
_cell.length_c   1.000
_cell.angle_alpha   90.00
_cell.angle_beta   90.00
_cell.angle_gamma   90.00
#
_symmetry.space_group_name_H-M   'P 1'
#
loop_
_entity.id
_entity.type
_entity.pdbx_description
1 polymer ?
#
loop_
_entity_poly.entity_id
_entity_poly.type
_entity_poly.pdbx_seq_one_letter_code
_entity_poly.pdbx_strand_id
1 'polypeptide(L)'
;YGGMLAAWMRMTYPASVAGAIASSAPIWQFPGMTRCNSFYRVLTSAFSRVSHKCSDNIRKSWKTIDDITATDEGKSWLTSTWKLCEPLESSENVTALRNYLDNVYANLGMVNYPYPTDFLAPLPGHPVK
;
A
#
# COMPACT_ATOMS: atom_id res chain seq x y z
N TYR A 1 -13.71 0.00 5.57
CA TYR A 1 -14.91 -0.86 5.43
C TYR A 1 -15.96 -0.58 6.50
N GLY A 2 -15.66 -0.70 7.81
CA GLY A 2 -16.64 -0.43 8.88
C GLY A 2 -17.37 0.92 8.76
N GLY A 3 -16.67 2.01 8.43
CA GLY A 3 -17.31 3.30 8.17
C GLY A 3 -18.26 3.34 6.96
N MET A 4 -18.01 2.52 5.93
CA MET A 4 -18.92 2.38 4.79
C MET A 4 -20.21 1.69 5.23
N LEU A 5 -20.09 0.59 5.98
CA LEU A 5 -21.24 -0.10 6.58
C LEU A 5 -22.04 0.82 7.49
N ALA A 6 -21.37 1.63 8.33
CA ALA A 6 -22.05 2.59 9.20
C ALA A 6 -22.85 3.62 8.38
N ALA A 7 -22.26 4.18 7.33
CA ALA A 7 -22.94 5.10 6.42
C ALA A 7 -24.15 4.42 5.76
N TRP A 8 -23.96 3.24 5.18
CA TRP A 8 -25.03 2.51 4.49
C TRP A 8 -26.14 2.06 5.44
N MET A 9 -25.81 1.63 6.65
CA MET A 9 -26.82 1.25 7.65
C MET A 9 -27.70 2.44 8.02
N ARG A 10 -27.14 3.63 8.19
CA ARG A 10 -27.93 4.86 8.41
C ARG A 10 -28.78 5.21 7.19
N MET A 11 -28.27 5.03 5.97
CA MET A 11 -29.03 5.30 4.73
C MET A 11 -30.20 4.33 4.54
N THR A 12 -29.99 3.05 4.80
CA THR A 12 -30.98 1.99 4.56
C THR A 12 -31.97 1.85 5.71
N TYR A 13 -31.54 2.09 6.96
CA TYR A 13 -32.36 1.91 8.16
C TYR A 13 -32.43 3.19 9.02
N PRO A 14 -32.94 4.32 8.47
CA PRO A 14 -32.94 5.60 9.18
C PRO A 14 -33.88 5.64 10.39
N ALA A 15 -34.87 4.74 10.47
CA ALA A 15 -35.74 4.62 11.65
C ALA A 15 -35.03 3.91 12.83
N SER A 16 -34.06 3.05 12.54
CA SER A 16 -33.36 2.23 13.53
C SER A 16 -32.06 2.85 14.03
N VAL A 17 -31.36 3.59 13.16
CA VAL A 17 -30.05 4.18 13.46
C VAL A 17 -30.16 5.69 13.40
N ALA A 18 -30.04 6.41 14.52
CA ALA A 18 -30.21 7.87 14.55
C ALA A 18 -29.16 8.66 13.74
N GLY A 19 -27.94 8.13 13.63
CA GLY A 19 -26.83 8.75 12.89
C GLY A 19 -25.64 7.82 12.74
N ALA A 20 -24.65 8.19 11.93
CA ALA A 20 -23.43 7.41 11.71
C ALA A 20 -22.19 8.30 11.58
N ILE A 21 -21.08 7.87 12.16
CA ILE A 21 -19.75 8.44 11.93
C ILE A 21 -19.00 7.49 11.00
N ALA A 22 -18.78 7.92 9.76
CA ALA A 22 -18.13 7.13 8.71
C ALA A 22 -16.65 7.53 8.55
N SER A 23 -15.81 7.21 9.54
CA SER A 23 -14.38 7.57 9.51
C SER A 23 -13.62 6.78 8.43
N SER A 24 -12.86 7.49 7.59
CA SER A 24 -12.06 6.93 6.49
C SER A 24 -12.82 5.92 5.62
N ALA A 25 -14.08 6.24 5.27
CA ALA A 25 -14.98 5.37 4.53
C ALA A 25 -14.95 5.68 3.02
N PRO A 26 -14.32 4.86 2.17
CA PRO A 26 -14.23 5.12 0.73
C PRO A 26 -15.52 4.72 -0.01
N ILE A 27 -16.66 5.33 0.33
CA ILE A 27 -18.00 5.00 -0.21
C ILE A 27 -18.15 5.26 -1.73
N TRP A 28 -17.20 5.97 -2.35
CA TRP A 28 -17.17 6.27 -3.80
C TRP A 28 -16.00 5.61 -4.54
N GLN A 29 -15.25 4.71 -3.89
CA GLN A 29 -14.13 4.01 -4.52
C GLN A 29 -14.63 2.78 -5.30
N PHE A 30 -15.55 3.01 -6.25
CA PHE A 30 -16.15 1.99 -7.11
C PHE A 30 -15.95 2.34 -8.60
N PRO A 31 -16.07 1.35 -9.51
CA PRO A 31 -15.95 1.59 -10.96
C PRO A 31 -16.87 2.73 -11.42
N GLY A 32 -16.32 3.67 -12.20
CA GLY A 32 -17.06 4.81 -12.73
C GLY A 32 -17.29 5.98 -11.76
N MET A 33 -16.99 5.85 -10.47
CA MET A 33 -17.18 6.93 -9.48
C MET A 33 -15.90 7.72 -9.19
N THR A 34 -14.75 7.05 -9.13
CA THR A 34 -13.44 7.67 -8.85
C THR A 34 -12.42 7.20 -9.88
N ARG A 35 -11.45 8.07 -10.24
CA ARG A 35 -10.35 7.68 -11.13
C ARG A 35 -9.57 6.51 -10.52
N CYS A 36 -9.31 5.46 -11.30
CA CYS A 36 -8.66 4.22 -10.86
C CYS A 36 -7.33 4.47 -10.11
N ASN A 37 -6.53 5.42 -10.58
CA ASN A 37 -5.22 5.74 -9.99
C ASN A 37 -5.27 6.67 -8.76
N SER A 38 -6.44 7.04 -8.24
CA SER A 38 -6.55 8.06 -7.19
C SER A 38 -5.88 7.63 -5.89
N PHE A 39 -6.02 6.36 -5.50
CA PHE A 39 -5.36 5.81 -4.32
C PHE A 39 -3.84 5.95 -4.42
N TYR A 40 -3.24 5.39 -5.49
CA TYR A 40 -1.80 5.40 -5.70
C TYR A 40 -1.21 6.81 -5.91
N ARG A 41 -1.99 7.74 -6.46
CA ARG A 41 -1.59 9.16 -6.56
C ARG A 41 -1.44 9.78 -5.17
N VAL A 42 -2.40 9.55 -4.27
CA VAL A 42 -2.35 10.06 -2.89
C VAL A 42 -1.25 9.34 -2.11
N LEU A 43 -1.13 8.02 -2.27
CA LEU A 43 -0.07 7.22 -1.65
C LEU A 43 1.31 7.76 -2.02
N THR A 44 1.58 7.92 -3.31
CA THR A 44 2.85 8.49 -3.79
C THR A 44 3.09 9.88 -3.20
N SER A 45 2.05 10.73 -3.11
CA SER A 45 2.16 12.06 -2.51
C SER A 45 2.54 12.00 -1.02
N ALA A 46 2.09 11.00 -0.27
CA ALA A 46 2.45 10.85 1.15
C ALA A 46 3.97 10.67 1.33
N PHE A 47 4.61 9.85 0.48
CA PHE A 47 6.06 9.67 0.47
C PHE A 47 6.78 10.92 -0.09
N SER A 48 6.28 11.52 -1.18
CA SER A 48 6.90 12.72 -1.77
C SER A 48 6.90 13.93 -0.83
N ARG A 49 5.87 14.07 0.02
CA ARG A 49 5.78 15.15 1.03
C ARG A 49 6.85 15.05 2.11
N VAL A 50 7.31 13.84 2.42
CA VAL A 50 8.45 13.61 3.31
C VAL A 50 9.75 13.89 2.56
N SER A 51 9.89 13.32 1.36
CA SER A 51 11.07 13.52 0.51
C SER A 51 10.80 13.13 -0.94
N HIS A 52 11.00 14.08 -1.86
CA HIS A 52 10.94 13.79 -3.30
C HIS A 52 11.93 12.69 -3.71
N LYS A 53 13.14 12.71 -3.12
CA LYS A 53 14.16 11.66 -3.34
C LYS A 53 13.66 10.28 -2.92
N CYS A 54 12.87 10.17 -1.85
CA CYS A 54 12.27 8.91 -1.42
C CYS A 54 11.33 8.37 -2.51
N SER A 55 10.36 9.17 -2.95
CA SER A 55 9.43 8.74 -4.02
C SER A 55 10.12 8.46 -5.35
N ASP A 56 11.18 9.18 -5.69
CA ASP A 56 11.96 8.93 -6.91
C ASP A 56 12.78 7.63 -6.82
N ASN A 57 13.31 7.32 -5.65
CA ASN A 57 14.01 6.05 -5.41
C ASN A 57 13.05 4.86 -5.49
N ILE A 58 11.85 4.96 -4.90
CA ILE A 58 10.81 3.94 -5.02
C ILE A 58 10.42 3.75 -6.50
N ARG A 59 10.25 4.84 -7.27
CA ARG A 59 9.95 4.74 -8.70
C ARG A 59 11.05 4.00 -9.47
N LYS A 60 12.32 4.33 -9.19
CA LYS A 60 13.48 3.71 -9.85
C LYS A 60 13.63 2.24 -9.48
N SER A 61 13.34 1.87 -8.23
CA SER A 61 13.53 0.50 -7.76
C SER A 61 12.73 -0.53 -8.55
N TRP A 62 11.53 -0.18 -9.03
CA TRP A 62 10.71 -1.09 -9.84
C TRP A 62 11.44 -1.54 -11.11
N LYS A 63 11.98 -0.58 -11.86
CA LYS A 63 12.77 -0.90 -13.06
C LYS A 63 14.05 -1.66 -12.70
N THR A 64 14.71 -1.29 -11.60
CA THR A 64 15.92 -1.98 -11.15
C THR A 64 15.65 -3.46 -10.79
N ILE A 65 14.52 -3.75 -10.14
CA ILE A 65 14.09 -5.13 -9.85
C ILE A 65 13.85 -5.87 -11.16
N ASP A 66 13.12 -5.27 -12.10
CA ASP A 66 12.80 -5.88 -13.39
C ASP A 66 14.08 -6.18 -14.19
N ASP A 67 15.02 -5.23 -14.23
CA ASP A 67 16.29 -5.38 -14.97
C ASP A 67 17.22 -6.43 -14.34
N ILE A 68 17.32 -6.50 -13.01
CA ILE A 68 18.16 -7.50 -12.33
C ILE A 68 17.57 -8.91 -12.50
N THR A 69 16.25 -9.04 -12.36
CA THR A 69 15.59 -10.36 -12.39
C THR A 69 15.29 -10.89 -13.79
N ALA A 70 15.79 -10.20 -14.83
CA ALA A 70 15.73 -10.65 -16.21
C ALA A 70 16.59 -11.89 -16.51
N THR A 71 17.52 -12.25 -15.60
CA THR A 71 18.39 -13.43 -15.70
C THR A 71 18.23 -14.31 -14.47
N ASP A 72 18.50 -15.60 -14.59
CA ASP A 72 18.40 -16.54 -13.46
C ASP A 72 19.49 -16.26 -12.42
N GLU A 73 20.69 -15.85 -12.86
CA GLU A 73 21.76 -15.39 -11.98
C GLU A 73 21.32 -14.17 -11.17
N GLY A 74 20.66 -13.21 -11.81
CA GLY A 74 20.16 -12.00 -11.15
C GLY A 74 19.02 -12.26 -10.16
N LYS A 75 18.12 -13.21 -10.46
CA LYS A 75 17.11 -13.68 -9.50
C LYS A 75 17.74 -14.35 -8.28
N SER A 76 18.73 -15.23 -8.48
CA SER A 76 19.46 -15.90 -7.40
C SER A 76 20.25 -14.90 -6.54
N TRP A 77 20.87 -13.92 -7.20
CA TRP A 77 21.56 -12.82 -6.52
C TRP A 77 20.59 -12.00 -5.66
N LEU A 78 19.42 -11.62 -6.20
CA LEU A 78 18.44 -10.83 -5.46
C LEU A 78 17.86 -11.62 -4.28
N THR A 79 17.53 -12.90 -4.50
CA THR A 79 17.09 -13.84 -3.44
C THR A 79 18.07 -13.85 -2.27
N SER A 80 19.36 -14.03 -2.57
CA SER A 80 20.42 -14.10 -1.55
C SER A 80 20.65 -12.74 -0.88
N THR A 81 20.70 -11.67 -1.67
CA THR A 81 20.98 -10.30 -1.18
C THR A 81 19.87 -9.80 -0.27
N TRP A 82 18.61 -10.08 -0.61
CA TRP A 82 17.44 -9.67 0.17
C TRP A 82 17.00 -10.70 1.20
N LYS A 83 17.70 -11.85 1.28
CA LYS A 83 17.43 -12.93 2.22
C LYS A 83 15.98 -13.41 2.14
N LEU A 84 15.47 -13.59 0.92
CA LEU A 84 14.12 -14.10 0.71
C LEU A 84 14.04 -15.55 1.19
N CYS A 85 12.93 -15.90 1.84
CA CYS A 85 12.71 -17.27 2.32
C CYS A 85 12.50 -18.26 1.16
N GLU A 86 11.84 -17.79 0.10
CA GLU A 86 11.59 -18.55 -1.11
C GLU A 86 12.40 -17.95 -2.27
N PRO A 87 13.05 -18.78 -3.08
CA PRO A 87 13.84 -18.30 -4.21
C PRO A 87 12.95 -17.71 -5.31
N LEU A 88 13.49 -16.69 -6.00
CA LEU A 88 12.90 -16.18 -7.23
C LEU A 88 13.30 -17.12 -8.38
N GLU A 89 12.37 -17.92 -8.88
CA GLU A 89 12.64 -18.86 -9.97
C GLU A 89 11.95 -18.40 -11.27
N SER A 90 10.74 -17.85 -11.15
CA SER A 90 9.91 -17.45 -12.29
C SER A 90 9.56 -15.97 -12.31
N SER A 91 9.03 -15.52 -13.44
CA SER A 91 8.49 -14.15 -13.60
C SER A 91 7.30 -13.88 -12.66
N GLU A 92 6.56 -14.93 -12.31
CA GLU A 92 5.46 -14.89 -11.36
C GLU A 92 5.98 -14.63 -9.94
N ASN A 93 7.11 -15.24 -9.53
CA ASN A 93 7.71 -14.93 -8.23
C ASN A 93 8.17 -13.47 -8.16
N VAL A 94 8.76 -12.94 -9.23
CA VAL A 94 9.16 -11.52 -9.32
C VAL A 94 7.93 -10.62 -9.23
N THR A 95 6.84 -10.97 -9.91
CA THR A 95 5.57 -10.23 -9.83
C THR A 95 4.99 -10.27 -8.41
N ALA A 96 5.02 -11.43 -7.75
CA ALA A 96 4.59 -11.58 -6.36
C ALA A 96 5.42 -10.73 -5.40
N LEU A 97 6.75 -10.68 -5.57
CA LEU A 97 7.63 -9.79 -4.81
C LEU A 97 7.26 -8.31 -5.01
N ARG A 98 7.02 -7.87 -6.24
CA ARG A 98 6.61 -6.48 -6.53
C ARG A 98 5.27 -6.16 -5.86
N ASN A 99 4.29 -7.07 -5.96
CA ASN A 99 2.99 -6.90 -5.30
C ASN A 99 3.13 -6.86 -3.77
N TYR A 100 4.02 -7.67 -3.20
CA TYR A 100 4.32 -7.62 -1.77
C TYR A 100 4.88 -6.24 -1.36
N LEU A 101 5.87 -5.73 -2.09
CA LEU A 101 6.43 -4.40 -1.82
C LEU A 101 5.41 -3.28 -1.98
N ASP A 102 4.53 -3.35 -3.00
CA ASP A 102 3.43 -2.39 -3.18
C ASP A 102 2.51 -2.36 -1.96
N ASN A 103 2.14 -3.53 -1.45
CA ASN A 103 1.35 -3.66 -0.22
C ASN A 103 2.08 -3.09 1.00
N VAL A 104 3.40 -3.28 1.11
CA VAL A 104 4.20 -2.66 2.19
C VAL A 104 4.11 -1.14 2.14
N TYR A 105 4.28 -0.52 0.96
CA TYR A 105 4.15 0.93 0.83
C TYR A 105 2.73 1.42 1.12
N ALA A 106 1.71 0.71 0.63
CA ALA A 106 0.31 1.02 0.89
C ALA A 106 0.00 0.99 2.40
N ASN A 107 0.44 -0.06 3.09
CA ASN A 107 0.28 -0.20 4.53
C ASN A 107 0.97 0.94 5.28
N LEU A 108 2.25 1.20 4.99
CA LEU A 108 2.99 2.31 5.61
C LEU A 108 2.27 3.66 5.42
N GLY A 109 1.72 3.92 4.23
CA GLY A 109 0.93 5.12 3.96
C GLY A 109 -0.35 5.19 4.78
N MET A 110 -1.03 4.06 4.99
CA MET A 110 -2.28 3.98 5.77
C MET A 110 -2.07 4.12 7.27
N VAL A 111 -0.96 3.60 7.81
CA VAL A 111 -0.65 3.63 9.26
C VAL A 111 0.45 4.64 9.61
N ASN A 112 0.54 5.74 8.85
CA ASN A 112 1.51 6.81 9.08
C ASN A 112 1.15 7.73 10.28
N TYR A 113 0.97 7.13 11.46
CA TYR A 113 0.59 7.84 12.70
C TYR A 113 1.76 8.62 13.29
N PRO A 114 1.52 9.70 14.07
CA PRO A 114 2.58 10.51 14.67
C PRO A 114 3.21 9.90 15.94
N TYR A 115 2.79 8.70 16.34
CA TYR A 115 3.27 7.96 17.51
C TYR A 115 3.32 6.46 17.19
N PRO A 116 4.05 5.65 17.98
CA PRO A 116 4.12 4.22 17.77
C PRO A 116 2.76 3.54 17.84
N THR A 117 2.50 2.59 16.95
CA THR A 117 1.23 1.83 16.91
C THR A 117 1.47 0.37 16.60
N ASP A 118 0.49 -0.47 16.97
CA ASP A 118 0.50 -1.91 16.70
C ASP A 118 -0.87 -2.35 16.14
N PHE A 119 -1.29 -1.70 15.06
CA PHE A 119 -2.58 -1.98 14.42
C PHE A 119 -2.48 -3.06 13.34
N LEU A 120 -1.63 -2.84 12.34
CA LEU A 120 -1.31 -3.83 11.30
C LEU A 120 0.00 -4.57 11.60
N ALA A 121 0.95 -3.86 12.20
CA ALA A 121 2.23 -4.35 12.69
C ALA A 121 2.79 -3.33 13.71
N PRO A 122 3.73 -3.74 14.57
CA PRO A 122 4.46 -2.81 15.42
C PRO A 122 5.29 -1.85 14.58
N LEU A 123 4.95 -0.55 14.64
CA LEU A 123 5.61 0.51 13.87
C LEU A 123 5.94 1.71 14.75
N PRO A 124 7.03 2.44 14.46
CA PRO A 124 7.36 3.69 15.15
C PRO A 124 6.38 4.81 14.76
N GLY A 125 6.47 5.93 15.46
CA GLY A 125 5.83 7.17 14.98
C GLY A 125 6.47 7.65 13.69
N HIS A 126 5.63 8.14 12.77
CA HIS A 126 5.98 8.58 11.43
C HIS A 126 6.70 7.50 10.60
N PRO A 127 6.13 6.30 10.40
CA PRO A 127 6.80 5.19 9.73
C PRO A 127 7.14 5.44 8.25
N VAL A 128 6.62 6.51 7.63
CA VAL A 128 7.02 6.94 6.28
C VAL A 128 8.28 7.85 6.29
N LYS A 129 8.65 8.42 7.43
CA LYS A 129 9.75 9.40 7.56
C LYS A 129 11.13 8.78 7.51
#